data_AF-A0A8S3I9P1-F1
#
_entry.id   AF-A0A8S3I9P1-F1
#
_cell.length_a   1.000
_cell.length_b   1.000
_cell.length_c   1.000
_cell.angle_alpha   90.00
_cell.angle_beta   90.00
_cell.angle_gamma   90.00
#
_symmetry.space_group_name_H-M   'P 1'
#
loop_
_entity.id
_entity.type
_entity.pdbx_description
1 polymer ?
#
loop_
_entity_poly.entity_id
_entity_poly.type
_entity_poly.pdbx_seq_one_letter_code
_entity_poly.pdbx_strand_id
1 'polypeptide(L)' 'MTVAKGINAKCVALINDTVGTLMACAYKDPATAIGLILGTGTNACYIEQLDKVGTWKGDYDEPKQVIIN' A
#
# COMPACT_ATOMS: atom_id res chain seq x y z
N MET A 1 13.71 2.61 -9.60
CA MET A 1 13.54 3.89 -8.88
C MET A 1 14.90 4.31 -8.35
N THR A 2 15.31 5.56 -8.61
CA THR A 2 16.66 6.03 -8.31
C THR A 2 16.59 7.04 -7.17
N VAL A 3 17.45 6.90 -6.17
CA VAL A 3 17.61 7.91 -5.11
C VAL A 3 18.35 9.11 -5.69
N ALA A 4 18.12 10.30 -5.13
CA ALA A 4 18.82 11.52 -5.55
C ALA A 4 20.35 11.32 -5.56
N LYS A 5 21.00 11.84 -6.61
CA LYS A 5 22.46 11.71 -6.79
C LYS A 5 23.20 12.31 -5.59
N GLY A 6 24.25 11.62 -5.14
CA GLY A 6 25.08 12.06 -4.02
C GLY A 6 24.55 11.68 -2.63
N ILE A 7 23.42 10.96 -2.54
CA ILE A 7 22.88 10.45 -1.28
C ILE A 7 23.12 8.93 -1.20
N ASN A 8 23.78 8.49 -0.13
CA ASN A 8 23.92 7.06 0.17
C ASN A 8 22.64 6.52 0.81
N ALA A 9 21.61 6.26 0.00
CA ALA A 9 20.41 5.56 0.45
C ALA A 9 19.93 4.56 -0.60
N LYS A 10 19.18 3.55 -0.13
CA LYS A 10 18.61 2.49 -0.95
C LYS A 10 17.08 2.61 -0.94
N CYS A 11 16.48 2.70 -2.12
CA CYS A 11 15.04 2.56 -2.26
C CYS A 11 14.66 1.08 -2.11
N VAL A 12 13.84 0.76 -1.11
CA VAL A 12 13.39 -0.61 -0.82
C VAL A 12 11.92 -0.85 -1.18
N ALA A 13 11.13 0.22 -1.29
CA ALA A 13 9.72 0.16 -1.66
C ALA A 13 9.30 1.45 -2.37
N LEU A 14 8.34 1.32 -3.28
CA LEU A 14 7.58 2.42 -3.88
C LEU A 14 6.11 2.18 -3.53
N ILE A 15 5.46 3.17 -2.93
CA ILE A 15 4.07 3.07 -2.49
C ILE A 15 3.29 4.32 -2.90
N ASN A 16 1.96 4.19 -3.00
CA ASN A 16 1.06 5.32 -3.12
C ASN A 16 0.86 6.04 -1.76
N ASP A 17 0.43 7.30 -1.77
CA ASP A 17 0.19 8.13 -0.59
C ASP A 17 -0.93 7.60 0.33
N THR A 18 -2.03 7.11 -0.22
CA THR A 18 -3.09 6.47 0.58
C THR A 18 -2.61 5.16 1.20
N VAL A 19 -1.81 4.38 0.47
CA VAL A 19 -1.17 3.14 0.98
C VAL A 19 -0.24 3.47 2.15
N GLY A 20 0.58 4.52 2.02
CA GLY A 20 1.41 5.01 3.12
C GLY A 20 0.58 5.46 4.33
N THR A 21 -0.56 6.11 4.08
CA THR A 21 -1.51 6.50 5.14
C THR A 21 -2.08 5.29 5.87
N LEU A 22 -2.52 4.25 5.14
CA LEU A 22 -2.99 2.99 5.71
C LEU A 22 -1.90 2.33 6.55
N MET A 23 -0.69 2.17 6.00
CA MET A 23 0.43 1.51 6.67
C MET A 23 0.86 2.23 7.95
N ALA A 24 0.85 3.57 7.96
CA ALA A 24 1.21 4.35 9.14
C ALA A 24 0.23 4.12 10.32
N CYS A 25 -1.06 3.99 10.03
CA CYS A 25 -2.08 3.65 11.03
C CYS A 25 -2.01 2.16 11.41
N ALA A 26 -1.88 1.27 10.42
CA ALA A 26 -1.77 -0.18 10.63
C ALA A 26 -0.57 -0.58 11.50
N TYR A 27 0.52 0.21 11.45
CA TYR A 27 1.66 0.02 12.34
C TYR A 27 1.32 0.16 13.83
N LYS A 28 0.32 1.00 14.16
CA LYS A 28 -0.15 1.22 15.55
C LYS A 28 -1.36 0.36 15.88
N ASP A 29 -2.28 0.22 14.94
CA ASP A 29 -3.50 -0.56 15.08
C ASP A 29 -3.63 -1.54 13.91
N PRO A 30 -3.30 -2.82 14.11
CA PRO A 30 -3.39 -3.86 13.08
C PRO A 30 -4.78 -4.07 12.49
N ALA A 31 -5.85 -3.54 13.12
CA ALA A 31 -7.20 -3.59 12.57
C ALA A 31 -7.46 -2.53 11.47
N THR A 32 -6.52 -1.61 11.23
CA THR A 32 -6.64 -0.62 10.15
C THR A 32 -6.69 -1.30 8.79
N ALA A 33 -7.83 -1.17 8.09
CA ALA A 33 -8.06 -1.81 6.81
C ALA A 33 -8.23 -0.85 5.62
N ILE A 34 -8.34 0.46 5.87
CA ILE A 34 -8.62 1.49 4.85
C ILE A 34 -7.71 2.70 5.09
N GLY A 35 -7.13 3.24 4.02
CA GLY A 35 -6.47 4.54 3.99
C GLY A 35 -7.30 5.50 3.14
N LEU A 36 -7.52 6.72 3.63
CA LEU A 36 -8.33 7.72 2.95
C LEU A 36 -7.63 9.08 3.02
N ILE A 37 -7.48 9.73 1.86
CA ILE A 37 -7.03 11.11 1.75
C ILE A 37 -8.20 11.96 1.27
N LEU A 38 -8.52 13.00 2.04
CA LEU A 38 -9.49 14.05 1.70
C LEU A 38 -8.78 15.40 1.81
N GLY A 39 -8.30 15.91 0.68
CA GLY A 39 -7.56 17.18 0.62
C GLY A 39 -7.81 17.91 -0.70
N THR A 40 -6.76 18.43 -1.32
CA THR A 40 -6.86 19.02 -2.67
C THR A 40 -7.39 18.01 -3.70
N GLY A 41 -7.06 16.73 -3.52
CA GLY A 41 -7.69 15.61 -4.19
C GLY A 41 -8.25 14.61 -3.19
N THR A 42 -9.00 13.63 -3.70
CA THR A 42 -9.54 12.50 -2.94
C THR A 42 -8.98 11.21 -3.50
N ASN A 43 -8.50 10.33 -2.63
CA ASN A 43 -8.12 8.97 -2.97
C ASN A 43 -8.32 8.04 -1.77
N ALA A 44 -8.51 6.74 -2.00
CA ALA A 44 -8.62 5.74 -0.96
C ALA A 44 -7.92 4.44 -1.38
N CYS A 45 -7.40 3.71 -0.39
CA CYS A 45 -6.93 2.34 -0.55
C CYS A 45 -7.51 1.45 0.55
N TYR A 46 -7.49 0.14 0.32
CA TYR A 46 -7.95 -0.83 1.31
C TYR A 46 -7.24 -2.18 1.18
N ILE A 47 -7.34 -3.00 2.23
CA ILE A 47 -6.89 -4.39 2.21
C ILE A 47 -7.98 -5.27 1.59
N GLU A 48 -7.65 -5.94 0.48
CA GLU A 48 -8.52 -6.86 -0.23
C GLU A 48 -8.01 -8.30 -0.12
N GLN A 49 -8.91 -9.28 -0.19
CA GLN A 49 -8.57 -10.69 -0.30
C GLN A 49 -8.20 -11.04 -1.74
N LEU A 50 -7.08 -11.74 -1.94
CA LEU A 50 -6.56 -12.08 -3.28
C LEU A 50 -7.59 -12.84 -4.14
N ASP A 51 -8.40 -13.71 -3.54
CA ASP A 51 -9.45 -14.48 -4.22
C ASP A 51 -10.60 -13.61 -4.78
N LYS A 52 -10.71 -12.36 -4.33
CA LYS A 52 -11.68 -11.39 -4.85
C LYS A 52 -11.10 -10.49 -5.94
N VAL A 53 -9.78 -10.50 -6.17
CA VAL A 53 -9.12 -9.70 -7.20
C VAL A 53 -9.11 -10.46 -8.53
N GLY A 54 -10.19 -10.35 -9.30
CA GLY A 54 -10.36 -11.11 -10.55
C GLY A 54 -9.32 -10.85 -11.66
N THR A 55 -8.49 -9.81 -11.52
CA THR A 55 -7.39 -9.48 -12.44
C THR A 55 -6.02 -9.87 -11.92
N TRP A 56 -5.93 -10.50 -10.74
CA TRP A 56 -4.66 -10.91 -10.14
C TRP A 56 -3.98 -12.01 -10.97
N LYS A 57 -2.69 -11.81 -11.25
CA LYS A 57 -1.85 -12.73 -12.02
C LYS A 57 -0.63 -13.23 -11.22
N GLY A 58 -0.51 -12.82 -9.95
CA GLY A 58 0.55 -13.25 -9.06
C GLY A 58 0.24 -14.58 -8.39
N ASP A 59 1.05 -14.95 -7.41
CA ASP A 59 0.80 -16.09 -6.54
C ASP A 59 -0.37 -15.83 -5.55
N TYR A 60 -0.94 -16.91 -5.04
CA TYR A 60 -2.00 -16.89 -4.01
C TYR A 60 -1.47 -17.49 -2.69
N ASP A 61 -0.15 -17.43 -2.50
CA ASP A 61 0.50 -17.90 -1.28
C ASP A 61 0.19 -16.94 -0.12
N GLU A 62 0.53 -17.34 1.11
CA GLU A 62 0.35 -16.45 2.25
C GLU A 62 1.34 -15.26 2.18
N PRO A 63 0.90 -14.02 2.47
CA PRO A 63 -0.44 -13.65 2.93
C PRO A 63 -1.47 -13.57 1.80
N LYS A 64 -2.70 -14.07 2.06
CA LYS A 64 -3.82 -14.04 1.10
C LYS A 64 -4.45 -12.67 0.83
N GLN A 65 -3.76 -11.59 1.20
CA GLN A 65 -4.27 -10.23 1.14
C GLN A 65 -3.35 -9.31 0.34
N VAL A 66 -3.94 -8.33 -0.33
CA VAL A 66 -3.23 -7.30 -1.08
C VAL A 66 -3.84 -5.93 -0.80
N ILE A 67 -3.02 -4.88 -0.87
CA ILE A 67 -3.52 -3.51 -0.78
C ILE A 67 -3.90 -3.03 -2.18
N ILE A 68 -5.15 -2.60 -2.35
CA ILE A 68 -5.65 -1.98 -3.57
C ILE A 68 -5.70 -0.47 -3.37
N ASN A 69 -5.07 0.27 -4.29
CA ASN A 69 -5.18 1.71 -4.43
C ASN A 69 -5.67 2.05 -5.83
#